data_AF-A0A7S3MN08-F1
#
_entry.id   AF-A0A7S3MN08-F1
#
_cell.length_a   1.000
_cell.length_b   1.000
_cell.length_c   1.000
_cell.angle_alpha   90.00
_cell.angle_beta   90.00
_cell.angle_gamma   90.00
#
_symmetry.space_group_name_H-M   'P 1'
#
loop_
_entity.id
_entity.type
_entity.pdbx_description
1 polymer ?
#
loop_
_entity_poly.entity_id
_entity_poly.type
_entity_poly.pdbx_seq_one_letter_code
_entity_poly.pdbx_strand_id
1 'polypeptide(L)'
;GDLMDTHDGNIIQYEDGGLYWYYSMGYQDCKLEHGLLPPRECPGIYFPFGHCGFRTDHALRVYTSPNLKDWTLVSEDALDQQTRSYGIYFRPKVVFNAASEQYVLWINHLPKAFSPLRAYHKTGYAVATSSSPQGPFTVIKEKA
;
A
#
# COMPACT_ATOMS: atom_id res chain seq x y z
N GLY A 1 -4.28 13.97 18.32
CA GLY A 1 -3.64 13.02 17.40
C GLY A 1 -4.59 12.79 16.26
N ASP A 2 -4.05 12.63 15.06
CA ASP A 2 -4.85 12.37 13.86
C ASP A 2 -5.14 10.88 13.71
N LEU A 3 -6.18 10.54 12.95
CA LEU A 3 -6.49 9.15 12.63
C LEU A 3 -5.36 8.58 11.76
N MET A 4 -4.95 7.35 12.06
CA MET A 4 -4.01 6.62 11.20
C MET A 4 -4.78 5.98 10.05
N ASP A 5 -4.65 6.54 8.85
CA ASP A 5 -5.14 5.95 7.60
C ASP A 5 -4.20 4.83 7.17
N THR A 6 -4.34 3.67 7.80
CA THR A 6 -3.38 2.56 7.71
C THR A 6 -4.07 1.22 7.57
N HIS A 7 -4.10 0.70 6.35
CA HIS A 7 -4.81 -0.53 6.01
C HIS A 7 -3.87 -1.58 5.42
N ASP A 8 -4.19 -2.85 5.67
CA ASP A 8 -3.59 -4.03 5.03
C ASP A 8 -2.06 -4.16 5.12
N GLY A 9 -1.41 -3.44 6.04
CA GLY A 9 0.03 -3.24 6.00
C GLY A 9 0.88 -4.38 6.56
N ASN A 10 2.14 -4.07 6.84
CA ASN A 10 3.09 -4.94 7.51
C ASN A 10 3.94 -4.12 8.47
N ILE A 11 4.13 -4.68 9.67
CA ILE A 11 5.03 -4.15 10.68
C ILE A 11 6.33 -4.95 10.63
N ILE A 12 7.46 -4.26 10.60
CA ILE A 12 8.81 -4.84 10.62
C ILE A 12 9.73 -4.01 11.49
N GLN A 13 10.71 -4.66 12.11
CA GLN A 13 11.83 -3.99 12.78
C GLN A 13 13.10 -4.42 12.04
N TYR A 14 13.90 -3.44 11.59
CA TYR A 14 15.12 -3.72 10.81
C TYR A 14 16.36 -3.97 11.69
N GLU A 15 16.35 -3.41 12.91
CA GLU A 15 17.44 -3.52 13.89
C GLU A 15 16.85 -3.89 15.25
N ASP A 16 17.45 -4.85 15.95
CA ASP A 16 16.99 -5.26 17.28
C ASP A 16 16.99 -4.06 18.25
N GLY A 17 15.83 -3.79 18.84
CA GLY A 17 15.64 -2.64 19.73
C GLY A 17 15.51 -1.28 19.00
N GLY A 18 15.54 -1.26 17.67
CA GLY A 18 15.26 -0.10 16.85
C GLY A 18 13.76 0.22 16.73
N LEU A 19 13.41 1.11 15.81
CA LEU A 19 12.01 1.46 15.56
C LEU A 19 11.26 0.33 14.84
N TYR A 20 9.98 0.17 15.18
CA TYR A 20 9.03 -0.58 14.38
C TYR A 20 8.56 0.30 13.21
N TRP A 21 8.55 -0.26 12.01
CA TRP A 21 8.12 0.38 10.78
C TRP A 21 6.81 -0.25 10.34
N TYR A 22 5.78 0.56 10.10
CA TYR A 22 4.50 0.12 9.60
C TYR A 22 4.26 0.67 8.19
N TYR A 23 4.41 -0.21 7.21
CA TYR A 23 4.12 0.05 5.79
C TYR A 23 2.69 -0.36 5.50
N SER A 24 1.87 0.57 5.03
CA SER A 24 0.43 0.34 4.90
C SER A 24 -0.19 1.12 3.75
N MET A 25 -1.38 0.71 3.32
CA MET A 25 -2.13 1.50 2.35
C MET A 25 -3.01 2.50 3.09
N GLY A 26 -2.84 3.78 2.77
CA GLY A 26 -3.81 4.81 3.07
C GLY A 26 -4.93 4.78 2.02
N TYR A 27 -6.17 4.73 2.49
CA TYR A 27 -7.37 4.78 1.67
C TYR A 27 -7.92 6.20 1.52
N GLN A 28 -7.14 7.22 1.91
CA GLN A 28 -7.46 8.65 1.81
C GLN A 28 -8.68 9.04 2.63
N ASP A 29 -8.75 8.53 3.87
CA ASP A 29 -9.87 8.75 4.80
C ASP A 29 -11.26 8.49 4.16
N CYS A 30 -11.32 7.50 3.27
CA CYS A 30 -12.58 7.19 2.59
C CYS A 30 -13.63 6.72 3.59
N LYS A 31 -14.88 7.11 3.33
CA LYS A 31 -16.01 6.70 4.17
C LYS A 31 -16.60 5.41 3.62
N LEU A 32 -16.83 4.45 4.52
CA LEU A 32 -17.50 3.20 4.18
C LEU A 32 -18.85 3.50 3.53
N GLU A 33 -19.08 2.87 2.39
CA GLU A 33 -20.36 2.93 1.69
C GLU A 33 -21.21 1.72 2.13
N HIS A 34 -22.45 1.94 2.57
CA HIS A 34 -23.35 0.85 2.97
C HIS A 34 -24.06 0.25 1.75
N GLY A 35 -24.03 -1.08 1.65
CA GLY A 35 -24.89 -1.85 0.74
C GLY A 35 -26.25 -2.17 1.36
N LEU A 36 -27.17 -2.67 0.53
CA LEU A 36 -28.55 -2.99 0.95
C LEU A 36 -28.80 -4.51 1.19
N LEU A 37 -27.94 -5.43 0.76
CA LEU A 37 -28.13 -6.90 0.89
C LEU A 37 -26.81 -7.74 0.82
N PRO A 38 -26.50 -8.62 1.81
CA PRO A 38 -25.43 -9.64 1.71
C PRO A 38 -25.76 -10.77 0.70
N PRO A 39 -24.79 -11.38 -0.03
CA PRO A 39 -23.32 -11.19 -0.01
C PRO A 39 -22.83 -10.13 -1.02
N ARG A 40 -23.68 -9.18 -1.43
CA ARG A 40 -23.34 -8.14 -2.43
C ARG A 40 -22.59 -6.93 -1.85
N GLU A 41 -22.18 -6.99 -0.58
CA GLU A 41 -21.68 -5.84 0.20
C GLU A 41 -20.16 -5.85 0.44
N CYS A 42 -19.35 -6.19 -0.56
CA CYS A 42 -18.01 -5.61 -0.62
C CYS A 42 -18.18 -4.27 -1.37
N PRO A 43 -18.33 -3.13 -0.67
CA PRO A 43 -18.61 -1.86 -1.33
C PRO A 43 -17.50 -1.57 -2.33
N GLY A 44 -17.86 -1.14 -3.53
CA GLY A 44 -16.91 -0.83 -4.59
C GLY A 44 -16.44 -1.99 -5.48
N ILE A 45 -16.51 -3.27 -5.06
CA ILE A 45 -15.93 -4.38 -5.87
C ILE A 45 -16.67 -4.61 -7.21
N TYR A 46 -17.96 -4.32 -7.24
CA TYR A 46 -18.82 -4.48 -8.42
C TYR A 46 -18.95 -3.20 -9.26
N PHE A 47 -18.50 -2.06 -8.72
CA PHE A 47 -18.59 -0.74 -9.34
C PHE A 47 -17.27 -0.36 -10.03
N PRO A 48 -17.25 0.72 -10.82
CA PRO A 48 -16.01 1.34 -11.29
C PRO A 48 -15.02 1.62 -10.16
N PHE A 49 -13.74 1.80 -10.49
CA PHE A 49 -12.74 2.18 -9.49
C PHE A 49 -13.07 3.56 -8.87
N GLY A 50 -12.67 3.77 -7.61
CA GLY A 50 -12.83 5.06 -6.91
C GLY A 50 -13.67 5.00 -5.63
N HIS A 51 -14.35 3.89 -5.39
CA HIS A 51 -15.11 3.64 -4.15
C HIS A 51 -14.17 3.27 -2.99
N CYS A 52 -14.63 3.45 -1.75
CA CYS A 52 -13.82 3.19 -0.57
C CYS A 52 -13.25 1.76 -0.56
N GLY A 53 -11.93 1.63 -0.30
CA GLY A 53 -11.18 0.37 -0.39
C GLY A 53 -10.79 -0.08 -1.81
N PHE A 54 -11.30 0.55 -2.87
CA PHE A 54 -10.99 0.24 -4.27
C PHE A 54 -10.67 1.49 -5.09
N ARG A 55 -9.82 2.35 -4.53
CA ARG A 55 -9.45 3.64 -5.14
C ARG A 55 -8.10 3.59 -5.81
N THR A 56 -7.91 4.42 -6.83
CA THR A 56 -6.63 4.48 -7.58
C THR A 56 -5.62 5.45 -6.99
N ASP A 57 -6.04 6.24 -6.01
CA ASP A 57 -5.25 7.23 -5.27
C ASP A 57 -4.81 6.71 -3.90
N HIS A 58 -4.81 5.38 -3.68
CA HIS A 58 -4.20 4.81 -2.47
C HIS A 58 -2.74 5.26 -2.35
N ALA A 59 -2.37 5.71 -1.15
CA ALA A 59 -1.00 6.12 -0.81
C ALA A 59 -0.30 5.04 0.02
N LEU A 60 1.00 4.85 -0.20
CA LEU A 60 1.80 3.99 0.67
C LEU A 60 2.23 4.78 1.92
N ARG A 61 1.50 4.61 3.02
CA ARG A 61 1.74 5.29 4.29
C ARG A 61 2.82 4.56 5.07
N VAL A 62 3.79 5.31 5.61
CA VAL A 62 4.85 4.76 6.46
C VAL A 62 4.84 5.44 7.81
N TYR A 63 4.61 4.65 8.86
CA TYR A 63 4.70 5.10 10.24
C TYR A 63 5.87 4.41 10.94
N THR A 64 6.44 5.08 11.95
CA THR A 64 7.40 4.47 12.87
C THR A 64 6.88 4.52 14.30
N SER A 65 7.28 3.55 15.12
CA SER A 65 6.97 3.53 16.55
C SER A 65 8.12 2.93 17.34
N PRO A 66 8.46 3.47 18.53
CA PRO A 66 9.42 2.83 19.42
C PRO A 66 8.80 1.65 20.21
N ASN A 67 7.47 1.54 20.27
CA ASN A 67 6.79 0.67 21.23
C ASN A 67 5.47 0.05 20.74
N LEU A 68 5.22 0.08 19.42
CA LEU A 68 3.99 -0.41 18.76
C LEU A 68 2.69 0.32 19.16
N LYS A 69 2.79 1.42 19.91
CA LYS A 69 1.65 2.20 20.40
C LYS A 69 1.71 3.64 19.96
N ASP A 70 2.87 4.28 20.16
CA ASP A 70 3.09 5.67 19.82
C ASP A 70 3.65 5.75 18.41
N TRP A 71 2.80 6.08 17.44
CA TRP A 71 3.14 6.08 16.01
C TRP A 71 3.38 7.49 15.50
N THR A 72 4.42 7.64 14.67
CA THR A 72 4.78 8.88 13.96
C THR A 72 4.72 8.64 12.46
N LEU A 73 3.97 9.47 11.73
CA LEU A 73 3.94 9.41 10.27
C LEU A 73 5.27 9.96 9.72
N VAL A 74 6.01 9.12 9.00
CA VAL A 74 7.31 9.50 8.40
C VAL A 74 7.24 9.61 6.88
N SER A 75 6.18 9.09 6.24
CA SER A 75 5.92 9.27 4.81
C SER A 75 4.43 9.20 4.50
N GLU A 76 3.90 10.26 3.88
CA GLU A 76 2.51 10.40 3.45
C GLU A 76 2.18 9.50 2.24
N ASP A 77 3.13 9.38 1.30
CA ASP A 77 3.04 8.48 0.16
C ASP A 77 4.45 8.07 -0.29
N ALA A 78 4.88 6.90 0.18
CA ALA A 78 6.20 6.37 -0.09
C ALA A 78 6.28 5.65 -1.45
N LEU A 79 5.19 5.46 -2.20
CA LEU A 79 5.27 4.86 -3.54
C LEU A 79 5.37 5.97 -4.60
N ASP A 80 6.45 5.94 -5.37
CA ASP A 80 6.70 6.97 -6.38
C ASP A 80 5.59 7.01 -7.45
N GLN A 81 4.89 8.15 -7.50
CA GLN A 81 3.77 8.38 -8.40
C GLN A 81 4.18 8.46 -9.87
N GLN A 82 5.45 8.75 -10.17
CA GLN A 82 5.96 8.84 -11.54
C GLN A 82 6.25 7.47 -12.14
N THR A 83 6.62 6.49 -11.31
CA THR A 83 7.01 5.16 -11.79
C THR A 83 5.95 4.09 -11.57
N ARG A 84 5.00 4.28 -10.65
CA ARG A 84 3.87 3.36 -10.46
C ARG A 84 2.95 3.31 -11.69
N SER A 85 2.42 2.13 -11.96
CA SER A 85 1.38 1.94 -12.98
C SER A 85 0.01 2.40 -12.46
N TYR A 86 -0.89 2.78 -13.36
CA TYR A 86 -2.29 3.03 -12.96
C TYR A 86 -2.92 1.76 -12.40
N GLY A 87 -3.67 1.88 -11.30
CA GLY A 87 -4.40 0.78 -10.69
C GLY A 87 -4.62 0.99 -9.20
N ILE A 88 -5.05 -0.08 -8.53
CA ILE A 88 -5.29 -0.12 -7.09
C ILE A 88 -4.18 -0.94 -6.46
N TYR A 89 -3.67 -0.47 -5.32
CA TYR A 89 -2.56 -1.10 -4.62
C TYR A 89 -3.00 -1.59 -3.24
N PHE A 90 -2.56 -2.79 -2.87
CA PHE A 90 -2.91 -3.43 -1.60
C PHE A 90 -1.72 -4.12 -0.95
N ARG A 91 -1.81 -4.30 0.36
CA ARG A 91 -0.98 -5.23 1.13
C ARG A 91 0.53 -5.06 0.91
N PRO A 92 1.09 -3.85 1.13
CA PRO A 92 2.53 -3.63 0.98
C PRO A 92 3.30 -4.52 1.97
N LYS A 93 4.46 -5.00 1.53
CA LYS A 93 5.42 -5.78 2.30
C LYS A 93 6.81 -5.28 1.97
N VAL A 94 7.59 -4.87 2.97
CA VAL A 94 8.94 -4.34 2.76
C VAL A 94 9.94 -5.19 3.52
N VAL A 95 11.05 -5.50 2.87
CA VAL A 95 12.22 -6.14 3.49
C VAL A 95 13.48 -5.38 3.09
N PHE A 96 14.48 -5.38 3.96
CA PHE A 96 15.81 -4.88 3.62
C PHE A 96 16.64 -6.00 2.99
N ASN A 97 17.25 -5.72 1.84
CA ASN A 97 18.21 -6.59 1.18
C ASN A 97 19.63 -6.09 1.46
N ALA A 98 20.36 -6.78 2.34
CA ALA A 98 21.72 -6.43 2.73
C ALA A 98 22.74 -6.51 1.58
N ALA A 99 22.52 -7.36 0.57
CA ALA A 99 23.46 -7.52 -0.54
C ALA A 99 23.44 -6.32 -1.50
N SER A 100 22.28 -5.67 -1.66
CA SER A 100 22.13 -4.47 -2.49
C SER A 100 22.01 -3.19 -1.68
N GLU A 101 21.92 -3.29 -0.35
CA GLU A 101 21.61 -2.18 0.55
C GLU A 101 20.33 -1.43 0.13
N GLN A 102 19.30 -2.17 -0.27
CA GLN A 102 18.02 -1.61 -0.71
C GLN A 102 16.86 -2.17 0.10
N TYR A 103 15.87 -1.32 0.36
CA TYR A 103 14.55 -1.74 0.81
C TYR A 103 13.75 -2.17 -0.42
N VAL A 104 13.24 -3.40 -0.39
CA VAL A 104 12.46 -4.00 -1.47
C VAL A 104 11.00 -4.08 -1.04
N LEU A 105 10.15 -3.35 -1.75
CA LEU A 105 8.70 -3.37 -1.59
C LEU A 105 8.09 -4.36 -2.58
N TRP A 106 7.26 -5.24 -2.06
CA TRP A 106 6.29 -6.04 -2.82
C TRP A 106 4.89 -5.56 -2.49
N ILE A 107 4.09 -5.29 -3.51
CA ILE A 107 2.74 -4.75 -3.33
C ILE A 107 1.79 -5.34 -4.36
N ASN A 108 0.59 -5.75 -3.92
CA ASN A 108 -0.42 -6.25 -4.84
C ASN A 108 -0.87 -5.10 -5.75
N HIS A 109 -0.92 -5.35 -7.04
CA HIS A 109 -1.41 -4.41 -8.04
C HIS A 109 -2.63 -4.98 -8.75
N LEU A 110 -3.72 -4.22 -8.69
CA LEU A 110 -4.94 -4.45 -9.42
C LEU A 110 -4.94 -3.51 -10.63
N PRO A 111 -4.71 -3.99 -11.86
CA PRO A 111 -4.60 -3.13 -13.02
C PRO A 111 -5.96 -2.56 -13.44
N LYS A 112 -5.95 -1.62 -14.38
CA LYS A 112 -7.17 -1.01 -14.94
C LYS A 112 -8.17 -2.06 -15.41
N ALA A 113 -9.41 -1.98 -14.91
CA ALA A 113 -10.56 -2.70 -15.43
C ALA A 113 -11.84 -1.90 -15.21
N PHE A 114 -12.98 -2.44 -15.66
CA PHE A 114 -14.28 -1.83 -15.41
C PHE A 114 -14.70 -1.88 -13.93
N SER A 115 -14.29 -2.91 -13.19
CA SER A 115 -14.54 -3.03 -11.75
C SER A 115 -13.42 -3.84 -11.09
N PRO A 116 -13.23 -3.73 -9.76
CA PRO A 116 -12.23 -4.53 -9.06
C PRO A 116 -12.42 -6.03 -9.28
N LEU A 117 -13.68 -6.51 -9.27
CA LEU A 117 -14.01 -7.91 -9.55
C LEU A 117 -13.44 -8.37 -10.91
N ARG A 118 -13.56 -7.51 -11.94
CA ARG A 118 -13.02 -7.79 -13.28
C ARG A 118 -11.50 -7.63 -13.38
N ALA A 119 -10.85 -7.01 -12.41
CA ALA A 119 -9.40 -6.84 -12.42
C ALA A 119 -8.64 -7.98 -11.72
N TYR A 120 -9.26 -8.70 -10.78
CA TYR A 120 -8.59 -9.74 -9.98
C TYR A 120 -7.93 -10.85 -10.80
N HIS A 121 -8.52 -11.28 -11.92
CA HIS A 121 -7.90 -12.31 -12.77
C HIS A 121 -6.66 -11.81 -13.53
N LYS A 122 -6.37 -10.50 -13.50
CA LYS A 122 -5.19 -9.87 -14.10
C LYS A 122 -4.23 -9.30 -13.05
N THR A 123 -4.48 -9.58 -11.77
CA THR A 123 -3.66 -9.04 -10.68
C THR A 123 -2.26 -9.63 -10.71
N GLY A 124 -1.30 -8.86 -10.22
CA GLY A 124 0.06 -9.30 -10.01
C GLY A 124 0.70 -8.52 -8.87
N TYR A 125 2.01 -8.66 -8.75
CA TYR A 125 2.81 -7.85 -7.85
C TYR A 125 3.50 -6.74 -8.63
N ALA A 126 3.50 -5.53 -8.08
CA ALA A 126 4.51 -4.55 -8.40
C ALA A 126 5.66 -4.71 -7.40
N VAL A 127 6.89 -4.58 -7.90
CA VAL A 127 8.10 -4.56 -7.09
C VAL A 127 8.72 -3.18 -7.21
N ALA A 128 9.14 -2.61 -6.09
CA ALA A 128 9.78 -1.31 -6.05
C ALA A 128 10.93 -1.33 -5.05
N THR A 129 11.88 -0.41 -5.23
CA THR A 129 13.06 -0.32 -4.37
C THR A 129 13.30 1.09 -3.87
N SER A 130 13.91 1.22 -2.70
CA SER A 130 14.42 2.49 -2.18
C SER A 130 15.72 2.28 -1.42
N SER A 131 16.60 3.27 -1.42
CA SER A 131 17.75 3.32 -0.52
C SER A 131 17.38 3.78 0.90
N SER A 132 16.12 4.20 1.11
CA SER A 132 15.62 4.70 2.39
C SER A 132 14.40 3.90 2.86
N PRO A 133 14.28 3.57 4.16
CA PRO A 133 13.13 2.84 4.68
C PRO A 133 11.82 3.62 4.55
N GLN A 134 11.84 4.96 4.47
CA GLN A 134 10.63 5.79 4.30
C GLN A 134 10.25 6.04 2.83
N GLY A 135 11.02 5.48 1.88
CA GLY A 135 10.87 5.75 0.46
C GLY A 135 11.52 7.09 0.01
N PRO A 136 11.14 7.60 -1.18
CA PRO A 136 10.19 7.00 -2.11
C PRO A 136 10.71 5.67 -2.68
N PHE A 137 9.80 4.74 -2.91
CA PHE A 137 10.02 3.46 -3.57
C PHE A 137 9.73 3.62 -5.06
N THR A 138 10.73 3.39 -5.88
CA THR A 138 10.63 3.48 -7.34
C THR A 138 10.33 2.10 -7.91
N VAL A 139 9.25 1.99 -8.70
CA VAL A 139 8.85 0.71 -9.31
C VAL A 139 9.90 0.26 -10.32
N ILE A 140 10.40 -0.96 -10.15
CA ILE A 140 11.32 -1.57 -11.11
C ILE A 140 10.51 -2.18 -12.26
N LYS A 141 10.95 -1.91 -13.50
CA LYS A 141 10.43 -2.60 -14.70
C LYS A 141 11.41 -3.71 -15.05
N GLU A 142 10.92 -4.82 -15.59
CA GLU A 142 11.81 -5.83 -16.17
C GLU A 142 12.74 -5.15 -17.18
N LYS A 143 14.02 -5.50 -17.13
CA LYS A 143 14.94 -5.16 -18.22
C LYS A 143 14.46 -5.95 -19.44
N ALA A 144 14.08 -5.22 -20.48
CA ALA A 144 13.80 -5.79 -21.80
C ALA A 144 15.02 -6.52 -22.37
#